data_AF-A0A3S4FS93-F1
#
_entry.id   AF-A0A3S4FS93-F1
#
_cell.length_a   1.000
_cell.length_b   1.000
_cell.length_c   1.000
_cell.angle_alpha   90.00
_cell.angle_beta   90.00
_cell.angle_gamma   90.00
#
_symmetry.space_group_name_H-M   'P 1'
#
loop_
_entity.id
_entity.type
_entity.pdbx_description
1 polymer ?
#
loop_
_entity_poly.entity_id
_entity_poly.type
_entity_poly.pdbx_seq_one_letter_code
_entity_poly.pdbx_strand_id
1 'polypeptide(L)'
;MSDDVFVWDTMPLRTLDGNIVSVNGWSVIFTLTAEREPQKYLDAEGNYDIDRDWNDRHGRAHICYWYAKDSKNWIFGGRVMAEGVSPTTREWAGTPILLNENGDIDLYYTCVTPGATIAKVKGRISADGNGVSLHGFDTVKPLFSADGVLYQTEEQNTYWGFRDPSPYIDPVSGRLFMVFEGNIGGDRGSHVITTENMGDVPSGFSDVGGYDFV
;
A
#
# COMPACT_ATOMS: atom_id res chain seq x y z
N MET A 1 12.52 6.80 13.42
CA MET A 1 11.12 6.37 13.19
C MET A 1 10.35 6.45 14.52
N SER A 2 10.46 7.58 15.21
CA SER A 2 9.39 8.55 15.51
C SER A 2 8.36 8.09 16.55
N ASP A 3 8.25 8.89 17.61
CA ASP A 3 7.24 8.77 18.66
C ASP A 3 5.99 9.63 18.37
N ASP A 4 6.01 10.39 17.26
CA ASP A 4 4.95 11.33 16.89
C ASP A 4 3.96 10.73 15.89
N VAL A 5 4.41 9.74 15.12
CA VAL A 5 3.59 9.09 14.08
C VAL A 5 3.54 7.58 14.27
N PHE A 6 2.48 6.97 13.78
CA PHE A 6 2.44 5.55 13.48
C PHE A 6 3.00 5.31 12.09
N VAL A 7 3.79 4.24 11.95
CA VAL A 7 4.39 3.80 10.70
C VAL A 7 4.10 2.31 10.55
N TRP A 8 3.60 1.87 9.40
CA TRP A 8 3.35 0.45 9.15
C TRP A 8 3.86 0.01 7.77
N ASP A 9 2.99 -0.28 6.80
CA ASP A 9 3.38 -0.82 5.49
C ASP A 9 4.51 0.02 4.89
N THR A 10 5.65 -0.62 4.64
CA THR A 10 6.90 0.03 4.30
C THR A 10 7.40 -0.49 2.96
N MET A 11 7.60 0.43 2.02
CA MET A 11 7.85 0.16 0.61
C MET A 11 9.19 0.79 0.22
N PRO A 12 10.24 -0.01 -0.09
CA PRO A 12 11.51 0.54 -0.52
C PRO A 12 11.41 1.11 -1.94
N LEU A 13 12.16 2.19 -2.23
CA LEU A 13 12.34 2.66 -3.59
C LEU A 13 13.05 1.56 -4.41
N ARG A 14 12.41 1.13 -5.50
CA ARG A 14 12.96 0.07 -6.37
C ARG A 14 12.81 0.38 -7.86
N THR A 15 13.51 -0.35 -8.72
CA THR A 15 13.26 -0.34 -10.16
C THR A 15 12.13 -1.32 -10.53
N LEU A 16 11.67 -1.27 -11.79
CA LEU A 16 10.70 -2.24 -12.31
C LEU A 16 11.23 -3.68 -12.36
N ASP A 17 12.55 -3.87 -12.34
CA ASP A 17 13.18 -5.19 -12.30
C ASP A 17 13.27 -5.74 -10.87
N GLY A 18 12.74 -5.02 -9.88
CA GLY A 18 12.68 -5.45 -8.48
C GLY A 18 13.89 -5.06 -7.63
N ASN A 19 14.92 -4.45 -8.22
CA ASN A 19 16.12 -4.03 -7.48
C ASN A 19 15.80 -2.85 -6.56
N ILE A 20 16.06 -3.01 -5.26
CA ILE A 20 16.03 -1.90 -4.29
C ILE A 20 17.22 -0.99 -4.56
N VAL A 21 16.98 0.31 -4.65
CA VAL A 21 17.98 1.31 -5.05
C VAL A 21 18.26 2.32 -3.95
N SER A 22 19.44 2.95 -4.06
CA SER A 22 19.78 4.16 -3.31
C SER A 22 19.93 5.33 -4.27
N VAL A 23 19.69 6.55 -3.78
CA VAL A 23 19.85 7.79 -4.55
C VAL A 23 20.96 8.61 -3.92
N ASN A 24 22.08 8.78 -4.63
CA ASN A 24 23.28 9.47 -4.12
C ASN A 24 23.76 8.94 -2.74
N GLY A 25 23.67 7.62 -2.56
CA GLY A 25 24.05 6.93 -1.32
C GLY A 25 23.04 7.06 -0.18
N TRP A 26 21.82 7.53 -0.45
CA TRP A 26 20.70 7.49 0.48
C TRP A 26 19.77 6.33 0.16
N SER A 27 19.49 5.49 1.14
CA SER A 27 18.37 4.57 1.09
C SER A 27 17.08 5.34 1.36
N VAL A 28 16.02 4.98 0.63
CA VAL A 28 14.74 5.68 0.68
C VAL A 28 13.62 4.66 0.80
N ILE A 29 12.73 4.88 1.78
CA ILE A 29 11.52 4.09 1.98
C ILE A 29 10.31 5.02 1.99
N PHE A 30 9.20 4.48 1.53
CA PHE A 30 7.88 5.09 1.57
C PHE A 30 7.05 4.30 2.57
N THR A 31 6.22 4.96 3.35
CA THR A 31 5.49 4.31 4.43
C THR A 31 4.06 4.79 4.48
N LEU A 32 3.15 3.88 4.80
CA LEU A 32 1.88 4.32 5.38
C LEU A 32 2.15 4.91 6.75
N THR A 33 1.66 6.13 6.95
CA THR A 33 1.93 6.93 8.12
C THR A 33 0.68 7.65 8.55
N ALA A 34 0.50 7.78 9.85
CA ALA A 34 -0.51 8.64 10.39
C ALA A 34 -0.06 9.28 11.71
N GLU A 35 -0.49 10.52 11.93
CA GLU A 35 -0.19 11.27 13.14
C GLU A 35 -0.91 10.65 14.33
N ARG A 36 -0.21 10.57 15.47
CA ARG A 36 -0.84 10.18 16.74
C ARG A 36 -1.72 11.33 17.22
N GLU A 37 -2.91 11.03 17.73
CA GLU A 37 -3.88 12.02 18.20
C GLU A 37 -4.15 11.86 19.71
N PRO A 38 -3.16 12.09 20.59
CA PRO A 38 -3.26 11.78 22.02
C PRO A 38 -4.30 12.59 22.79
N GLN A 39 -4.78 13.69 22.22
CA GLN A 39 -5.84 14.51 22.81
C GLN A 39 -7.24 14.03 22.43
N LYS A 40 -7.37 13.19 21.39
CA LYS A 40 -8.65 12.66 20.90
C LYS A 40 -8.89 11.24 21.41
N TYR A 41 -7.83 10.45 21.52
CA TYR A 41 -7.89 9.07 21.95
C TYR A 41 -7.59 8.95 23.44
N LEU A 42 -8.58 9.26 24.28
CA LEU A 42 -8.46 9.14 25.73
C LEU A 42 -9.25 7.93 26.28
N ASP A 43 -8.69 7.28 27.29
CA ASP A 43 -9.36 6.26 28.10
C ASP A 43 -10.38 6.89 29.09
N ALA A 44 -11.00 6.07 29.94
CA ALA A 44 -12.00 6.55 30.91
C ALA A 44 -11.39 7.45 32.00
N GLU A 45 -10.10 7.32 32.25
CA GLU A 45 -9.33 8.07 33.25
C GLU A 45 -8.65 9.33 32.66
N GLY A 46 -8.76 9.54 31.34
CA GLY A 46 -8.18 10.69 30.63
C GLY A 46 -6.71 10.51 30.19
N ASN A 47 -6.18 9.29 30.19
CA ASN A 47 -4.86 8.98 29.63
C ASN A 47 -4.96 8.65 28.14
N TYR A 48 -3.86 8.78 27.42
CA TYR A 48 -3.80 8.45 26.00
C TYR A 48 -3.99 6.94 25.76
N ASP A 49 -5.10 6.59 25.11
CA ASP A 49 -5.46 5.25 24.65
C ASP A 49 -4.80 4.98 23.28
N ILE A 50 -3.53 4.57 23.34
CA ILE A 50 -2.73 4.29 22.15
C ILE A 50 -3.27 3.12 21.33
N ASP A 51 -3.94 2.15 21.95
CA ASP A 51 -4.48 0.98 21.26
C ASP A 51 -5.67 1.38 20.39
N ARG A 52 -6.56 2.23 20.91
CA ARG A 52 -7.68 2.78 20.11
C ARG A 52 -7.17 3.66 18.97
N ASP A 53 -6.19 4.52 19.23
CA ASP A 53 -5.60 5.38 18.18
C ASP A 53 -4.91 4.53 17.09
N TRP A 54 -4.17 3.50 17.51
CA TRP A 54 -3.55 2.55 16.58
C TRP A 54 -4.61 1.85 15.73
N ASN A 55 -5.69 1.32 16.31
CA ASN A 55 -6.70 0.59 15.53
C ASN A 55 -7.42 1.48 14.51
N ASP A 56 -7.77 2.71 14.89
CA ASP A 56 -8.43 3.68 14.03
C ASP A 56 -7.52 4.25 12.93
N ARG A 57 -6.20 3.97 13.00
CA ARG A 57 -5.21 4.74 12.24
C ARG A 57 -5.41 4.74 10.74
N HIS A 58 -5.95 3.63 10.22
CA HIS A 58 -6.21 3.40 8.81
C HIS A 58 -7.13 4.46 8.21
N GLY A 59 -8.00 5.09 9.02
CA GLY A 59 -8.93 6.13 8.61
C GLY A 59 -8.27 7.44 8.18
N ARG A 60 -6.99 7.66 8.53
CA ARG A 60 -6.21 8.88 8.28
C ARG A 60 -4.81 8.57 7.75
N ALA A 61 -4.69 7.47 7.00
CA ALA A 61 -3.43 7.03 6.42
C ALA A 61 -2.99 7.90 5.24
N HIS A 62 -1.74 8.37 5.30
CA HIS A 62 -1.06 9.07 4.21
C HIS A 62 0.29 8.40 3.92
N ILE A 63 0.78 8.55 2.68
CA ILE A 63 2.10 8.07 2.29
C ILE A 63 3.12 9.15 2.62
N CYS A 64 4.05 8.80 3.50
CA CYS A 64 5.23 9.60 3.80
C CYS A 64 6.49 8.92 3.29
N TYR A 65 7.60 9.65 3.26
CA TYR A 65 8.90 9.09 2.92
C TYR A 65 9.93 9.29 4.03
N TRP A 66 10.91 8.40 4.07
CA TRP A 66 12.04 8.44 4.99
C TRP A 66 13.32 8.14 4.22
N TYR A 67 14.43 8.67 4.72
CA TYR A 67 15.73 8.41 4.12
C TYR A 67 16.83 8.22 5.17
N ALA A 68 17.82 7.41 4.83
CA ALA A 68 18.96 7.09 5.70
C ALA A 68 20.21 6.77 4.87
N LYS A 69 21.39 7.15 5.38
CA LYS A 69 22.68 6.73 4.79
C LYS A 69 23.00 5.25 5.06
N ASP A 70 22.52 4.73 6.17
CA ASP A 70 22.88 3.42 6.70
C ASP A 70 21.72 2.43 6.77
N SER A 71 20.56 2.80 6.22
CA SER A 71 19.30 2.05 6.27
C SER A 71 18.81 1.71 7.68
N LYS A 72 19.24 2.46 8.70
CA LYS A 72 18.90 2.23 10.11
C LYS A 72 18.42 3.51 10.79
N ASN A 73 19.17 4.59 10.62
CA ASN A 73 18.89 5.89 11.23
C ASN A 73 18.06 6.75 10.27
N TRP A 74 16.76 6.46 10.23
CA TRP A 74 15.81 7.08 9.30
C TRP A 74 15.39 8.49 9.72
N ILE A 75 15.58 9.42 8.78
CA ILE A 75 15.13 10.81 8.85
C ILE A 75 13.76 10.90 8.18
N PHE A 76 12.80 11.56 8.84
CA PHE A 76 11.47 11.78 8.30
C PHE A 76 11.50 12.86 7.21
N GLY A 77 11.06 12.51 6.01
CA GLY A 77 10.95 13.43 4.88
C GLY A 77 9.60 14.14 4.79
N GLY A 78 8.58 13.67 5.51
CA GLY A 78 7.22 14.19 5.44
C GLY A 78 6.34 13.46 4.42
N ARG A 79 5.17 14.03 4.15
CA ARG A 79 4.20 13.50 3.18
C ARG A 79 4.75 13.58 1.76
N VAL A 80 4.41 12.59 0.93
CA VAL A 80 4.79 12.54 -0.48
C VAL A 80 3.88 13.43 -1.33
N MET A 81 2.57 13.39 -1.05
CA MET A 81 1.57 14.21 -1.71
C MET A 81 1.11 15.33 -0.78
N ALA A 82 0.88 16.51 -1.34
CA ALA A 82 0.26 17.59 -0.61
C ALA A 82 -1.23 17.29 -0.32
N GLU A 83 -1.77 17.95 0.70
CA GLU A 83 -3.20 17.84 1.04
C GLU A 83 -4.08 18.17 -0.16
N GLY A 84 -5.10 17.34 -0.40
CA GLY A 84 -6.04 17.49 -1.53
C GLY A 84 -5.54 17.00 -2.89
N VAL A 85 -4.30 16.50 -3.02
CA VAL A 85 -3.83 15.90 -4.27
C VAL A 85 -4.40 14.50 -4.48
N SER A 86 -4.38 13.67 -3.43
CA SER A 86 -5.05 12.37 -3.50
C SER A 86 -6.55 12.57 -3.68
N PRO A 87 -7.21 11.89 -4.64
CA PRO A 87 -8.64 12.08 -4.90
C PRO A 87 -9.53 11.50 -3.79
N THR A 88 -8.95 10.71 -2.90
CA THR A 88 -9.62 10.04 -1.79
C THR A 88 -8.98 10.42 -0.46
N THR A 89 -9.72 10.29 0.64
CA THR A 89 -9.26 10.72 1.97
C THR A 89 -8.11 9.90 2.52
N ARG A 90 -7.95 8.66 2.04
CA ARG A 90 -6.92 7.74 2.52
C ARG A 90 -6.03 7.29 1.37
N GLU A 91 -4.76 7.20 1.67
CA GLU A 91 -3.73 6.66 0.79
C GLU A 91 -3.26 5.34 1.41
N TRP A 92 -3.44 4.25 0.66
CA TRP A 92 -3.02 2.90 1.05
C TRP A 92 -1.83 2.45 0.20
N ALA A 93 -1.22 1.33 0.61
CA ALA A 93 0.10 0.92 0.15
C ALA A 93 0.13 0.62 -1.36
N GLY A 94 1.35 0.45 -1.85
CA GLY A 94 1.67 0.16 -3.23
C GLY A 94 3.18 0.09 -3.42
N THR A 95 3.70 0.71 -4.49
CA THR A 95 5.11 0.61 -4.83
C THR A 95 5.66 1.90 -5.45
N PRO A 96 6.70 2.51 -4.85
CA PRO A 96 7.49 3.56 -5.48
C PRO A 96 8.51 2.97 -6.47
N ILE A 97 8.42 3.40 -7.73
CA ILE A 97 9.31 2.95 -8.82
C ILE A 97 10.21 4.10 -9.27
N LEU A 98 11.53 3.92 -9.15
CA LEU A 98 12.50 4.78 -9.82
C LEU A 98 12.55 4.41 -11.31
N LEU A 99 12.23 5.38 -12.17
CA LEU A 99 12.12 5.16 -13.62
C LEU A 99 13.43 5.39 -14.36
N ASN A 100 14.28 6.28 -13.84
CA ASN A 100 15.53 6.66 -14.51
C ASN A 100 16.53 7.32 -13.53
N GLU A 101 17.75 7.53 -14.02
CA GLU A 101 18.85 8.16 -13.29
C GLU A 101 18.63 9.66 -13.01
N ASN A 102 17.67 10.31 -13.70
CA ASN A 102 17.30 11.70 -13.43
C ASN A 102 16.38 11.86 -12.21
N GLY A 103 16.02 10.74 -11.56
CA GLY A 103 15.22 10.74 -10.35
C GLY A 103 13.71 10.70 -10.58
N ASP A 104 13.21 10.44 -11.80
CA ASP A 104 11.76 10.37 -12.00
C ASP A 104 11.17 9.15 -11.28
N ILE A 105 10.08 9.35 -10.56
CA ILE A 105 9.37 8.32 -9.78
C ILE A 105 7.92 8.21 -10.25
N ASP A 106 7.49 6.98 -10.51
CA ASP A 106 6.06 6.63 -10.47
C ASP A 106 5.76 5.98 -9.11
N LEU A 107 4.96 6.63 -8.27
CA LEU A 107 4.40 6.01 -7.06
C LEU A 107 3.05 5.39 -7.41
N TYR A 108 3.01 4.06 -7.44
CA TYR A 108 1.77 3.29 -7.54
C TYR A 108 1.21 3.11 -6.14
N TYR A 109 -0.08 3.37 -5.94
CA TYR A 109 -0.70 3.28 -4.63
C TYR A 109 -2.21 3.06 -4.76
N THR A 110 -2.87 2.85 -3.63
CA THR A 110 -4.32 2.64 -3.59
C THR A 110 -5.01 3.87 -3.02
N CYS A 111 -5.89 4.48 -3.81
CA CYS A 111 -6.82 5.53 -3.36
C CYS A 111 -8.00 4.85 -2.66
N VAL A 112 -8.32 5.24 -1.42
CA VAL A 112 -9.37 4.62 -0.61
C VAL A 112 -10.32 5.66 0.00
N THR A 113 -11.62 5.39 -0.13
CA THR A 113 -12.75 6.20 0.35
C THR A 113 -13.00 7.49 -0.47
N PRO A 114 -14.05 7.52 -1.31
CA PRO A 114 -14.99 6.43 -1.62
C PRO A 114 -14.34 5.29 -2.43
N GLY A 115 -14.80 4.06 -2.22
CA GLY A 115 -14.32 2.86 -2.92
C GLY A 115 -12.83 2.57 -2.74
N ALA A 116 -12.26 1.79 -3.67
CA ALA A 116 -10.84 1.52 -3.78
C ALA A 116 -10.41 1.54 -5.26
N THR A 117 -9.42 2.37 -5.58
CA THR A 117 -8.89 2.50 -6.95
C THR A 117 -7.37 2.43 -6.92
N ILE A 118 -6.81 1.55 -7.76
CA ILE A 118 -5.37 1.54 -8.00
C ILE A 118 -5.05 2.73 -8.89
N ALA A 119 -4.11 3.54 -8.44
CA ALA A 119 -3.70 4.77 -9.10
C ALA A 119 -2.18 4.89 -9.12
N LYS A 120 -1.70 5.90 -9.85
CA LYS A 120 -0.32 6.35 -9.71
C LYS A 120 -0.21 7.86 -9.71
N VAL A 121 0.83 8.34 -9.08
CA VAL A 121 1.21 9.75 -9.06
C VAL A 121 2.69 9.88 -9.43
N LYS A 122 3.00 10.89 -10.25
CA LYS A 122 4.36 11.10 -10.76
C LYS A 122 5.06 12.21 -10.01
N GLY A 123 6.33 11.99 -9.70
CA GLY A 123 7.18 13.03 -9.15
C GLY A 123 8.64 12.78 -9.44
N ARG A 124 9.51 13.47 -8.71
CA ARG A 124 10.95 13.35 -8.84
C ARG A 124 11.62 13.34 -7.47
N ILE A 125 12.66 12.53 -7.33
CA ILE A 125 13.57 12.54 -6.19
C ILE A 125 14.85 13.29 -6.53
N SER A 126 15.32 14.11 -5.61
CA SER A 126 16.65 14.72 -5.62
C SER A 126 17.35 14.45 -4.30
N ALA A 127 18.66 14.22 -4.33
CA ALA A 127 19.44 14.02 -3.12
C ALA A 127 20.82 14.65 -3.23
N ASP A 128 21.31 15.18 -2.11
CA ASP A 128 22.64 15.78 -2.00
C ASP A 128 23.34 15.33 -0.70
N GLY A 129 24.38 16.05 -0.27
CA GLY A 129 25.08 15.76 0.98
C GLY A 129 24.23 15.96 2.25
N ASN A 130 23.15 16.75 2.15
CA ASN A 130 22.32 17.15 3.28
C ASN A 130 21.06 16.29 3.43
N GLY A 131 20.57 15.68 2.35
CA GLY A 131 19.42 14.77 2.46
C GLY A 131 18.74 14.44 1.13
N VAL A 132 17.46 14.11 1.25
CA VAL A 132 16.57 13.71 0.15
C VAL A 132 15.33 14.60 0.13
N SER A 133 14.95 15.05 -1.07
CA SER A 133 13.70 15.80 -1.29
C SER A 133 12.90 15.17 -2.43
N LEU A 134 11.58 15.17 -2.27
CA LEU A 134 10.61 14.80 -3.28
C LEU A 134 9.96 16.06 -3.85
N HIS A 135 9.77 16.08 -5.18
CA HIS A 135 9.17 17.19 -5.91
C HIS A 135 8.09 16.70 -6.85
N GLY A 136 7.11 17.56 -7.13
CA GLY A 136 5.94 17.21 -7.92
C GLY A 136 4.96 16.38 -7.10
N PHE A 137 4.53 15.23 -7.63
CA PHE A 137 3.47 14.42 -7.05
C PHE A 137 2.11 15.13 -7.00
N ASP A 138 1.83 16.01 -7.96
CA ASP A 138 0.67 16.91 -7.94
C ASP A 138 -0.58 16.37 -8.65
N THR A 139 -0.42 15.38 -9.54
CA THR A 139 -1.51 14.88 -10.38
C THR A 139 -1.59 13.36 -10.29
N VAL A 140 -2.67 12.88 -9.67
CA VAL A 140 -3.00 11.46 -9.59
C VAL A 140 -3.66 11.00 -10.89
N LYS A 141 -3.20 9.86 -11.40
CA LYS A 141 -3.81 9.15 -12.52
C LYS A 141 -4.43 7.84 -12.01
N PRO A 142 -5.77 7.74 -11.97
CA PRO A 142 -6.46 6.46 -11.78
C PRO A 142 -6.05 5.47 -12.87
N LEU A 143 -5.82 4.21 -12.49
CA LEU A 143 -5.46 3.15 -13.44
C LEU A 143 -6.64 2.21 -13.65
N PHE A 144 -7.10 1.54 -12.59
CA PHE A 144 -8.21 0.59 -12.65
C PHE A 144 -8.81 0.34 -11.26
N SER A 145 -10.04 -0.15 -11.25
CA SER A 145 -10.80 -0.57 -10.05
C SER A 145 -11.35 -1.97 -10.29
N ALA A 146 -11.89 -2.61 -9.25
CA ALA A 146 -12.54 -3.91 -9.35
C ALA A 146 -13.68 -3.89 -10.40
N ASP A 147 -13.81 -4.98 -11.16
CA ASP A 147 -14.75 -5.10 -12.28
C ASP A 147 -16.00 -5.92 -11.95
N GLY A 148 -16.00 -6.61 -10.81
CA GLY A 148 -17.07 -7.49 -10.33
C GLY A 148 -17.12 -8.85 -11.03
N VAL A 149 -16.24 -9.10 -11.99
CA VAL A 149 -16.16 -10.37 -12.73
C VAL A 149 -14.91 -11.14 -12.30
N LEU A 150 -13.73 -10.53 -12.47
CA LEU A 150 -12.48 -11.12 -11.99
C LEU A 150 -12.22 -10.73 -10.54
N TYR A 151 -12.44 -9.45 -10.23
CA TYR A 151 -12.15 -8.88 -8.92
C TYR A 151 -13.41 -8.31 -8.28
N GLN A 152 -13.66 -8.69 -7.03
CA GLN A 152 -14.87 -8.34 -6.28
C GLN A 152 -15.02 -6.83 -6.04
N THR A 153 -16.23 -6.29 -6.22
CA THR A 153 -16.52 -4.88 -5.93
C THR A 153 -17.08 -4.67 -4.52
N GLU A 154 -17.15 -3.40 -4.11
CA GLU A 154 -17.83 -2.97 -2.87
C GLU A 154 -19.30 -3.39 -2.85
N GLU A 155 -20.02 -3.28 -3.98
CA GLU A 155 -21.44 -3.67 -4.05
C GLU A 155 -21.63 -5.17 -3.83
N GLN A 156 -20.67 -5.99 -4.25
CA GLN A 156 -20.72 -7.44 -4.09
C GLN A 156 -20.33 -7.89 -2.67
N ASN A 157 -19.42 -7.16 -2.00
CA ASN A 157 -18.97 -7.45 -0.65
C ASN A 157 -18.44 -6.18 0.02
N THR A 158 -19.08 -5.70 1.08
CA THR A 158 -18.65 -4.51 1.84
C THR A 158 -17.28 -4.67 2.52
N TYR A 159 -16.71 -5.87 2.53
CA TYR A 159 -15.40 -6.19 3.11
C TYR A 159 -14.37 -6.64 2.06
N TRP A 160 -14.57 -6.28 0.77
CA TRP A 160 -13.68 -6.68 -0.31
C TRP A 160 -12.25 -6.14 -0.14
N GLY A 161 -11.28 -6.90 -0.63
CA GLY A 161 -9.92 -6.48 -0.86
C GLY A 161 -9.71 -6.06 -2.31
N PHE A 162 -9.10 -4.88 -2.52
CA PHE A 162 -8.63 -4.40 -3.82
C PHE A 162 -7.57 -3.32 -3.62
N ARG A 163 -6.27 -3.68 -3.61
CA ARG A 163 -5.20 -2.78 -3.17
C ARG A 163 -3.78 -3.28 -3.51
N ASP A 164 -2.78 -2.50 -3.10
CA ASP A 164 -1.36 -2.87 -3.05
C ASP A 164 -0.71 -3.15 -4.43
N PRO A 165 -0.77 -2.20 -5.37
CA PRO A 165 -0.18 -2.37 -6.69
C PRO A 165 1.35 -2.50 -6.65
N SER A 166 1.86 -3.57 -7.27
CA SER A 166 3.29 -3.84 -7.41
C SER A 166 3.64 -4.17 -8.87
N PRO A 167 4.00 -3.15 -9.68
CA PRO A 167 4.38 -3.36 -11.06
C PRO A 167 5.79 -3.93 -11.20
N TYR A 168 6.02 -4.72 -12.24
CA TYR A 168 7.34 -5.26 -12.59
C TYR A 168 7.46 -5.56 -14.10
N ILE A 169 8.68 -5.54 -14.63
CA ILE A 169 8.96 -6.09 -15.96
C ILE A 169 9.24 -7.59 -15.81
N ASP A 170 8.48 -8.43 -16.50
CA ASP A 170 8.77 -9.85 -16.58
C ASP A 170 10.05 -10.07 -17.41
N PRO A 171 11.09 -10.71 -16.86
CA PRO A 171 12.37 -10.90 -17.57
C PRO A 171 12.24 -11.82 -18.79
N VAL A 172 11.20 -12.66 -18.88
CA VAL A 172 11.02 -13.57 -20.02
C VAL A 172 10.37 -12.85 -21.20
N SER A 173 9.26 -12.14 -20.96
CA SER A 173 8.52 -11.48 -22.04
C SER A 173 8.90 -10.01 -22.29
N GLY A 174 9.60 -9.37 -21.35
CA GLY A 174 9.89 -7.93 -21.39
C GLY A 174 8.65 -7.04 -21.20
N ARG A 175 7.50 -7.62 -20.81
CA ARG A 175 6.24 -6.89 -20.64
C ARG A 175 6.11 -6.38 -19.21
N LEU A 176 5.44 -5.24 -19.07
CA LEU A 176 5.02 -4.70 -17.78
C LEU A 176 3.80 -5.44 -17.27
N PHE A 177 3.92 -6.02 -16.08
CA PHE A 177 2.84 -6.62 -15.31
C PHE A 177 2.66 -5.88 -14.00
N MET A 178 1.56 -6.16 -13.31
CA MET A 178 1.28 -5.67 -11.97
C MET A 178 0.57 -6.76 -11.19
N VAL A 179 1.11 -7.09 -10.03
CA VAL A 179 0.37 -7.87 -9.01
C VAL A 179 -0.26 -6.92 -8.02
N PHE A 180 -1.39 -7.31 -7.47
CA PHE A 180 -2.16 -6.55 -6.49
C PHE A 180 -3.07 -7.52 -5.71
N GLU A 181 -3.55 -7.10 -4.54
CA GLU A 181 -4.53 -7.85 -3.78
C GLU A 181 -5.92 -7.67 -4.38
N GLY A 182 -6.67 -8.76 -4.54
CA GLY A 182 -8.07 -8.77 -4.93
C GLY A 182 -8.83 -9.96 -4.36
N ASN A 183 -10.14 -9.81 -4.11
CA ASN A 183 -11.04 -10.94 -3.90
C ASN A 183 -11.64 -11.44 -5.22
N ILE A 184 -12.04 -12.71 -5.27
CA ILE A 184 -12.73 -13.31 -6.42
C ILE A 184 -14.05 -12.58 -6.67
N GLY A 185 -14.28 -12.16 -7.92
CA GLY A 185 -15.53 -11.52 -8.33
C GLY A 185 -16.78 -12.36 -8.05
N GLY A 186 -17.89 -11.68 -7.75
CA GLY A 186 -19.17 -12.28 -7.38
C GLY A 186 -19.61 -11.92 -5.96
N ASP A 187 -20.89 -12.15 -5.67
CA ASP A 187 -21.50 -11.74 -4.41
C ASP A 187 -20.89 -12.47 -3.20
N ARG A 188 -20.78 -11.77 -2.07
CA ARG A 188 -20.31 -12.37 -0.82
C ARG A 188 -21.15 -13.60 -0.47
N GLY A 189 -20.48 -14.73 -0.27
CA GLY A 189 -21.12 -15.99 0.10
C GLY A 189 -21.66 -16.81 -1.09
N SER A 190 -21.54 -16.32 -2.33
CA SER A 190 -21.95 -17.09 -3.52
C SER A 190 -20.85 -18.01 -4.06
N HIS A 191 -19.60 -17.85 -3.62
CA HIS A 191 -18.48 -18.63 -4.12
C HIS A 191 -18.56 -20.07 -3.60
N VAL A 192 -18.64 -21.02 -4.54
CA VAL A 192 -18.65 -22.46 -4.22
C VAL A 192 -17.23 -22.98 -4.32
N ILE A 193 -16.70 -23.45 -3.20
CA ILE A 193 -15.41 -24.15 -3.15
C ILE A 193 -15.58 -25.49 -3.87
N THR A 194 -14.73 -25.74 -4.85
CA THR A 194 -14.69 -27.00 -5.62
C THR A 194 -13.49 -27.85 -5.22
N THR A 195 -13.42 -29.08 -5.71
CA THR A 195 -12.25 -29.96 -5.54
C THR A 195 -10.96 -29.33 -6.09
N GLU A 196 -11.05 -28.50 -7.14
CA GLU A 196 -9.90 -27.77 -7.66
C GLU A 196 -9.35 -26.76 -6.64
N ASN A 197 -10.22 -26.13 -5.84
CA ASN A 197 -9.81 -25.21 -4.79
C ASN A 197 -9.25 -25.94 -3.56
N MET A 198 -9.81 -27.10 -3.22
CA MET A 198 -9.37 -27.91 -2.09
C MET A 198 -8.03 -28.61 -2.34
N GLY A 199 -7.73 -28.95 -3.59
CA GLY A 199 -6.59 -29.78 -3.96
C GLY A 199 -6.78 -31.25 -3.60
N ASP A 200 -5.74 -32.05 -3.86
CA ASP A 200 -5.77 -33.49 -3.59
C ASP A 200 -5.70 -33.77 -2.08
N VAL A 201 -6.54 -34.71 -1.61
CA VAL A 201 -6.41 -35.25 -0.25
C VAL A 201 -5.19 -36.18 -0.21
N PRO A 202 -4.19 -35.93 0.64
CA PRO A 202 -3.02 -36.79 0.74
C PRO A 202 -3.38 -38.24 1.11
N SER A 203 -2.60 -39.20 0.62
CA SER A 203 -2.80 -40.62 0.95
C SER A 203 -2.79 -40.86 2.46
N GLY A 204 -3.76 -41.66 2.95
CA GLY A 204 -3.96 -41.93 4.37
C GLY A 204 -4.83 -40.92 5.11
N PHE A 205 -5.27 -39.85 4.45
CA PHE A 205 -6.23 -38.88 4.97
C PHE A 205 -7.57 -38.98 4.20
N SER A 206 -8.64 -38.46 4.81
CA SER A 206 -9.97 -38.35 4.20
C SER A 206 -10.43 -36.91 4.25
N ASP A 207 -11.14 -36.47 3.22
CA ASP A 207 -11.94 -35.25 3.33
C ASP A 207 -13.00 -35.44 4.42
N VAL A 208 -13.02 -34.51 5.38
CA VAL A 208 -13.98 -34.53 6.48
C VAL A 208 -15.13 -33.54 6.27
N GLY A 209 -15.05 -32.67 5.25
CA GLY A 209 -16.08 -31.68 4.90
C GLY A 209 -16.50 -30.72 6.03
N GLY A 210 -17.35 -29.73 5.71
CA GLY A 210 -18.27 -29.13 6.69
C GLY A 210 -17.78 -28.03 7.62
N TYR A 211 -16.85 -27.16 7.22
CA TYR A 211 -16.69 -25.89 7.94
C TYR A 211 -17.73 -24.87 7.46
N ASP A 212 -18.89 -24.86 8.13
CA ASP A 212 -19.77 -23.70 8.13
C ASP A 212 -19.06 -22.56 8.87
N PHE A 213 -18.40 -21.67 8.12
CA PHE A 213 -18.06 -20.35 8.66
C PHE A 213 -19.34 -19.53 8.68
N VAL A 214 -20.09 -19.65 9.78
CA VAL A 214 -21.23 -18.79 10.12
C VAL A 214 -20.74 -17.37 10.43
#